data_AF-A0A6A3VJ71-F1
#
_entry.id   AF-A0A6A3VJ71-F1
#
_cell.length_a   1.000
_cell.length_b   1.000
_cell.length_c   1.000
_cell.angle_alpha   90.00
_cell.angle_beta   90.00
_cell.angle_gamma   90.00
#
_symmetry.space_group_name_H-M   'P 1'
#
loop_
_entity.id
_entity.type
_entity.pdbx_description
1 polymer ?
#
loop_
_entity_poly.entity_id
_entity_poly.type
_entity_poly.pdbx_seq_one_letter_code
_entity_poly.pdbx_strand_id
1 'polypeptide(L)'
;MDPSSLGRTRLVGVPASNDHLLRHIHARDGNGGLEALVQLEELDHADLLDLQEFFPEKGPPAADLVLRSRTEATPGEELMYALQSLPVQREMAALLSEYGADNLAERTFATVSLLRRILDRYRRVCRQLNASASRSRQDALKAQDQLCLIKLSHEFARARLEVECKDIVETNSYTAERYRDDVKALIQEQDANTRRLREENSRLQQ
;
A
#
# COMPACT_ATOMS: atom_id res chain seq x y z
N MET A 1 17.58 35.31 -1.26
CA MET A 1 16.56 34.27 -1.13
C MET A 1 16.05 34.03 -2.54
N ASP A 2 16.45 32.92 -3.16
CA ASP A 2 15.95 32.58 -4.50
C ASP A 2 14.47 32.22 -4.42
N PRO A 3 13.58 32.81 -5.23
CA PRO A 3 12.16 32.48 -5.25
C PRO A 3 11.89 31.03 -5.73
N SER A 4 12.92 30.33 -6.21
CA SER A 4 12.91 28.93 -6.67
C SER A 4 12.84 27.90 -5.53
N SER A 5 13.12 28.30 -4.27
CA SER A 5 13.22 27.39 -3.11
C SER A 5 11.98 27.41 -2.20
N LEU A 6 10.92 28.11 -2.60
CA LEU A 6 9.63 28.07 -1.92
C LEU A 6 8.73 27.20 -2.79
N GLY A 7 8.43 25.99 -2.32
CA GLY A 7 7.46 25.10 -2.97
C GLY A 7 6.24 25.88 -3.45
N ARG A 8 5.87 25.65 -4.71
CA ARG A 8 4.78 26.41 -5.34
C ARG A 8 3.50 26.19 -4.55
N THR A 9 2.77 27.29 -4.37
CA THR A 9 1.48 27.30 -3.70
C THR A 9 0.47 27.91 -4.65
N ARG A 10 -0.66 27.22 -4.87
CA ARG A 10 -1.76 27.73 -5.70
C ARG A 10 -3.11 27.39 -5.08
N LEU A 11 -4.13 28.16 -5.42
CA LEU A 11 -5.51 27.85 -5.03
C LEU A 11 -6.15 26.96 -6.08
N VAL A 12 -6.82 25.90 -5.63
CA VAL A 12 -7.55 24.96 -6.49
C VAL A 12 -8.98 24.80 -5.98
N GLY A 13 -9.93 24.74 -6.91
CA GLY A 13 -11.34 24.43 -6.60
C GLY A 13 -11.50 22.96 -6.23
N VAL A 14 -12.33 22.68 -5.23
CA VAL A 14 -12.74 21.33 -4.82
C VAL A 14 -14.25 21.24 -4.72
N PRO A 15 -14.88 20.08 -5.01
CA PRO A 15 -16.31 19.90 -4.83
C PRO A 15 -16.80 20.36 -3.45
N ALA A 16 -17.95 21.04 -3.41
CA ALA A 16 -18.53 21.51 -2.17
C ALA A 16 -18.94 20.33 -1.27
N SER A 17 -18.57 20.38 0.01
CA SER A 17 -18.97 19.40 1.01
C SER A 17 -20.41 19.66 1.47
N ASN A 18 -21.04 18.66 2.12
CA ASN A 18 -22.35 18.86 2.75
C ASN A 18 -22.34 19.99 3.79
N ASP A 19 -21.23 20.18 4.53
CA ASP A 19 -21.08 21.30 5.47
C ASP A 19 -21.03 22.66 4.76
N HIS A 20 -20.37 22.73 3.58
CA HIS A 20 -20.35 23.95 2.76
C HIS A 20 -21.77 24.32 2.28
N LEU A 21 -22.56 23.33 1.87
CA LEU A 21 -23.95 23.51 1.48
C LEU A 21 -24.83 23.98 2.65
N LEU A 22 -24.65 23.40 3.85
CA LEU A 22 -25.38 23.78 5.06
C LEU A 22 -25.08 25.22 5.51
N ARG A 23 -23.88 25.74 5.20
CA ARG A 23 -23.47 27.12 5.49
C ARG A 23 -23.88 28.12 4.41
N HIS A 24 -24.71 27.73 3.45
CA HIS A 24 -25.15 28.54 2.31
C HIS A 24 -23.99 29.08 1.44
N ILE A 25 -22.90 28.33 1.36
CA ILE A 25 -21.79 28.60 0.44
C ILE A 25 -22.22 28.06 -0.93
N HIS A 26 -22.56 28.95 -1.87
CA HIS A 26 -23.22 28.59 -3.12
C HIS A 26 -22.24 28.03 -4.15
N ALA A 27 -22.35 26.74 -4.48
CA ALA A 27 -21.63 26.10 -5.58
C ALA A 27 -21.99 26.77 -6.94
N ARG A 28 -21.10 27.54 -7.57
CA ARG A 28 -21.24 27.96 -8.98
C ARG A 28 -20.02 27.54 -9.79
N ASP A 29 -20.29 27.02 -10.98
CA ASP A 29 -19.35 26.46 -11.96
C ASP A 29 -18.73 25.10 -11.58
N GLY A 30 -19.52 24.05 -11.84
CA GLY A 30 -19.06 22.82 -12.49
C GLY A 30 -18.15 21.84 -11.74
N ASN A 31 -17.45 22.24 -10.68
CA ASN A 31 -16.77 21.41 -9.67
C ASN A 31 -16.09 22.33 -8.64
N GLY A 32 -16.86 22.83 -7.67
CA GLY A 32 -16.37 23.51 -6.47
C GLY A 32 -16.42 25.03 -6.41
N GLY A 33 -16.50 25.70 -7.57
CA GLY A 33 -16.48 27.15 -7.69
C GLY A 33 -15.39 27.86 -6.88
N LEU A 34 -15.49 29.20 -6.78
CA LEU A 34 -14.51 30.02 -6.03
C LEU A 34 -14.75 29.98 -4.51
N GLU A 35 -15.85 29.36 -4.12
CA GLU A 35 -16.35 29.32 -2.75
C GLU A 35 -15.85 28.10 -1.96
N ALA A 36 -15.34 27.06 -2.64
CA ALA A 36 -14.63 25.94 -2.01
C ALA A 36 -13.22 25.82 -2.60
N LEU A 37 -12.36 26.79 -2.26
CA LEU A 37 -10.95 26.80 -2.63
C LEU A 37 -10.08 26.21 -1.52
N VAL A 38 -9.13 25.38 -1.90
CA VAL A 38 -8.08 24.86 -1.00
C VAL A 38 -6.72 25.31 -1.50
N GLN A 39 -5.84 25.63 -0.56
CA GLN A 39 -4.43 25.87 -0.86
C GLN A 39 -3.76 24.54 -1.18
N LEU A 40 -3.36 24.38 -2.44
CA LEU A 40 -2.51 23.29 -2.89
C LEU A 40 -1.06 23.70 -2.74
N GLU A 41 -0.37 23.02 -1.81
CA GLU A 41 1.08 23.09 -1.68
C GLU A 41 1.72 21.99 -2.54
N GLU A 42 2.87 22.31 -3.14
CA GLU A 42 3.66 21.37 -3.93
C GLU A 42 4.93 20.96 -3.17
N LEU A 43 5.34 19.70 -3.35
CA LEU A 43 6.64 19.21 -2.91
C LEU A 43 7.69 19.64 -3.92
N ASP A 44 8.70 20.38 -3.45
CA ASP A 44 9.82 20.77 -4.30
C ASP A 44 10.87 19.64 -4.46
N HIS A 45 11.94 19.92 -5.21
CA HIS A 45 12.98 18.92 -5.42
C HIS A 45 13.70 18.52 -4.12
N ALA A 46 13.89 19.46 -3.19
CA ALA A 46 14.51 19.17 -1.91
C ALA A 46 13.58 18.33 -1.02
N ASP A 47 12.27 18.61 -1.04
CA ASP A 47 11.26 17.79 -0.39
C ASP A 47 11.28 16.34 -0.91
N LEU A 48 11.39 16.15 -2.22
CA LEU A 48 11.46 14.80 -2.82
C LEU A 48 12.76 14.07 -2.47
N LEU A 49 13.89 14.76 -2.38
CA LEU A 49 15.15 14.18 -1.94
C LEU A 49 15.08 13.77 -0.47
N ASP A 50 14.56 14.63 0.40
CA ASP A 50 14.38 14.31 1.82
C ASP A 50 13.39 13.15 2.00
N LEU A 51 12.33 13.08 1.19
CA LEU A 51 11.40 11.94 1.18
C LEU A 51 12.09 10.64 0.75
N GLN A 52 13.01 10.71 -0.22
CA GLN A 52 13.76 9.54 -0.69
C GLN A 52 14.57 8.88 0.43
N GLU A 53 15.03 9.65 1.42
CA GLU A 53 15.77 9.12 2.58
C GLU A 53 14.95 8.14 3.43
N PHE A 54 13.61 8.21 3.38
CA PHE A 54 12.72 7.32 4.12
C PHE A 54 12.44 6.00 3.39
N PHE A 55 12.83 5.86 2.12
CA PHE A 55 12.62 4.66 1.32
C PHE A 55 13.92 3.86 1.17
N PRO A 56 13.85 2.52 1.06
CA PRO A 56 15.04 1.71 0.80
C PRO A 56 15.69 2.09 -0.54
N GLU A 57 17.02 1.96 -0.66
CA GLU A 57 17.78 2.33 -1.87
C GLU A 57 17.32 1.62 -3.16
N LYS A 58 16.67 0.45 -3.02
CA LYS A 58 16.11 -0.33 -4.14
C LYS A 58 14.59 -0.15 -4.31
N GLY A 59 13.99 0.78 -3.58
CA GLY A 59 12.57 1.12 -3.70
C GLY A 59 12.28 2.02 -4.91
N PRO A 60 11.00 2.17 -5.29
CA PRO A 60 10.63 3.13 -6.32
C PRO A 60 10.97 4.56 -5.87
N PRO A 61 11.25 5.48 -6.81
CA PRO A 61 11.47 6.88 -6.50
C PRO A 61 10.31 7.45 -5.67
N ALA A 62 10.61 8.27 -4.67
CA ALA A 62 9.57 8.95 -3.86
C ALA A 62 8.60 9.74 -4.75
N ALA A 63 9.08 10.27 -5.88
CA ALA A 63 8.29 10.98 -6.88
C ALA A 63 7.19 10.15 -7.54
N ASP A 64 7.30 8.81 -7.53
CA ASP A 64 6.32 7.89 -8.10
C ASP A 64 5.29 7.43 -7.05
N LEU A 65 5.58 7.64 -5.77
CA LEU A 65 4.74 7.24 -4.64
C LEU A 65 3.86 8.38 -4.10
N VAL A 66 4.27 9.62 -4.33
CA VAL A 66 3.58 10.82 -3.82
C VAL A 66 2.85 11.56 -4.92
N LEU A 67 1.78 12.24 -4.55
CA LEU A 67 1.02 13.05 -5.49
C LEU A 67 1.83 14.24 -5.96
N ARG A 68 1.91 14.37 -7.27
CA ARG A 68 2.59 15.48 -7.93
C ARG A 68 1.58 16.39 -8.59
N SER A 69 1.72 17.67 -8.29
CA SER A 69 0.96 18.71 -8.95
C SER A 69 1.37 18.80 -10.42
N ARG A 70 0.40 18.98 -11.32
CA ARG A 70 0.66 19.27 -12.74
C ARG A 70 1.15 20.71 -12.89
N THR A 71 2.11 20.94 -13.78
CA THR A 71 2.62 22.28 -14.09
C THR A 71 1.49 23.25 -14.45
N GLU A 72 0.49 22.76 -15.17
CA GLU A 72 -0.71 23.50 -15.58
C GLU A 72 -1.96 22.68 -15.29
N ALA A 73 -3.08 23.36 -15.01
CA ALA A 73 -4.37 22.72 -14.82
C ALA A 73 -4.86 22.15 -16.16
N THR A 74 -5.40 20.93 -16.14
CA THR A 74 -5.99 20.35 -17.36
C THR A 74 -7.23 21.17 -17.75
N PRO A 75 -7.34 21.63 -19.01
CA PRO A 75 -8.52 22.34 -19.49
C PRO A 75 -9.81 21.56 -19.24
N GLY A 76 -10.92 22.26 -19.03
CA GLY A 76 -12.20 21.65 -18.66
C GLY A 76 -12.67 20.56 -19.65
N GLU A 77 -12.57 20.81 -20.95
CA GLU A 77 -12.99 19.84 -21.98
C GLU A 77 -12.11 18.59 -21.98
N GLU A 78 -10.78 18.75 -21.87
CA GLU A 78 -9.84 17.63 -21.76
C GLU A 78 -10.04 16.82 -20.48
N LEU A 79 -10.33 17.51 -19.37
CA LEU A 79 -10.65 16.87 -18.09
C LEU A 79 -11.92 16.02 -18.22
N MET A 80 -12.96 16.54 -18.85
CA MET A 80 -14.20 15.80 -19.06
C MET A 80 -13.99 14.57 -19.94
N TYR A 81 -13.19 14.67 -21.00
CA TYR A 81 -12.81 13.51 -21.82
C TYR A 81 -11.99 12.48 -21.03
N ALA A 82 -11.05 12.94 -20.19
CA ALA A 82 -10.25 12.07 -19.34
C ALA A 82 -11.12 11.30 -18.32
N LEU A 83 -12.12 11.95 -17.72
CA LEU A 83 -13.06 11.30 -16.80
C LEU A 83 -13.91 10.21 -17.46
N GLN A 84 -14.13 10.31 -18.78
CA GLN A 84 -14.80 9.27 -19.57
C GLN A 84 -13.88 8.12 -19.97
N SER A 85 -12.56 8.27 -19.79
CA SER A 85 -11.60 7.24 -20.15
C SER A 85 -11.60 6.08 -19.14
N LEU A 86 -11.52 4.85 -19.67
CA LEU A 86 -11.50 3.63 -18.86
C LEU A 86 -10.35 3.60 -17.83
N PRO A 87 -9.11 4.05 -18.14
CA PRO A 87 -8.04 4.07 -17.14
C PRO A 87 -8.37 4.96 -15.94
N VAL A 88 -8.86 6.19 -16.17
CA VAL A 88 -9.22 7.11 -15.09
C VAL A 88 -10.38 6.55 -14.27
N GLN A 89 -11.40 5.98 -14.93
CA GLN A 89 -12.52 5.35 -14.22
C GLN A 89 -12.07 4.20 -13.32
N ARG A 90 -11.10 3.38 -13.76
CA ARG A 90 -10.54 2.30 -12.94
C ARG A 90 -9.81 2.82 -11.71
N GLU A 91 -8.98 3.84 -11.88
CA GLU A 91 -8.27 4.48 -10.77
C GLU A 91 -9.25 5.11 -9.76
N MET A 92 -10.27 5.81 -10.25
CA MET A 92 -11.30 6.40 -9.38
C MET A 92 -12.12 5.32 -8.67
N ALA A 93 -12.49 4.24 -9.35
CA ALA A 93 -13.20 3.12 -8.73
C ALA A 93 -12.36 2.45 -7.63
N ALA A 94 -11.05 2.26 -7.85
CA ALA A 94 -10.14 1.72 -6.85
C ALA A 94 -10.07 2.63 -5.60
N LEU A 95 -9.90 3.94 -5.79
CA LEU A 95 -9.88 4.89 -4.68
C LEU A 95 -11.20 4.89 -3.90
N LEU A 96 -12.34 4.98 -4.61
CA LEU A 96 -13.67 5.07 -3.99
C LEU A 96 -14.13 3.77 -3.33
N SER A 97 -13.53 2.63 -3.68
CA SER A 97 -13.77 1.35 -2.99
C SER A 97 -13.16 1.33 -1.58
N GLU A 98 -12.11 2.11 -1.34
CA GLU A 98 -11.36 2.13 -0.06
C GLU A 98 -11.63 3.42 0.74
N TYR A 99 -11.62 4.58 0.07
CA TYR A 99 -11.74 5.91 0.66
C TYR A 99 -12.95 6.59 0.01
N GLY A 100 -14.09 6.64 0.70
CA GLY A 100 -15.31 7.25 0.15
C GLY A 100 -15.09 8.67 -0.42
N ALA A 101 -15.99 9.10 -1.31
CA ALA A 101 -15.85 10.36 -2.06
C ALA A 101 -15.88 11.64 -1.18
N ASP A 102 -16.38 11.55 0.05
CA ASP A 102 -16.59 12.68 0.94
C ASP A 102 -15.27 13.41 1.26
N ASN A 103 -15.17 14.65 0.76
CA ASN A 103 -14.01 15.53 0.91
C ASN A 103 -12.70 14.88 0.42
N LEU A 104 -12.77 13.92 -0.50
CA LEU A 104 -11.59 13.18 -0.97
C LEU A 104 -10.53 14.13 -1.53
N ALA A 105 -10.91 15.04 -2.43
CA ALA A 105 -9.99 16.01 -3.03
C ALA A 105 -9.29 16.90 -1.98
N GLU A 106 -10.04 17.45 -1.02
CA GLU A 106 -9.48 18.28 0.05
C GLU A 106 -8.50 17.48 0.93
N ARG A 107 -8.88 16.27 1.34
CA ARG A 107 -8.02 15.39 2.13
C ARG A 107 -6.75 15.03 1.37
N THR A 108 -6.88 14.74 0.08
CA THR A 108 -5.76 14.49 -0.82
C THR A 108 -4.82 15.68 -0.87
N PHE A 109 -5.30 16.91 -1.07
CA PHE A 109 -4.44 18.09 -1.04
C PHE A 109 -3.80 18.32 0.34
N ALA A 110 -4.54 18.09 1.43
CA ALA A 110 -4.04 18.22 2.78
C ALA A 110 -2.90 17.24 3.10
N THR A 111 -2.88 16.03 2.50
CA THR A 111 -1.78 15.08 2.71
C THR A 111 -0.44 15.61 2.22
N VAL A 112 -0.42 16.33 1.10
CA VAL A 112 0.81 16.95 0.58
C VAL A 112 1.32 18.03 1.54
N SER A 113 0.41 18.89 2.04
CA SER A 113 0.74 19.88 3.06
C SER A 113 1.24 19.26 4.37
N LEU A 114 0.64 18.14 4.79
CA LEU A 114 1.07 17.41 5.97
C LEU A 114 2.49 16.87 5.80
N LEU A 115 2.81 16.27 4.64
CA LEU A 115 4.15 15.79 4.32
C LEU A 115 5.18 16.92 4.40
N ARG A 116 4.89 18.08 3.81
CA ARG A 116 5.79 19.24 3.86
C ARG A 116 6.07 19.71 5.29
N ARG A 117 5.04 19.78 6.14
CA ARG A 117 5.19 20.12 7.56
C ARG A 117 6.03 19.10 8.32
N ILE A 118 5.88 17.81 8.00
CA ILE A 118 6.69 16.73 8.56
C ILE A 118 8.15 16.89 8.14
N LEU A 119 8.41 17.12 6.85
CA LEU A 119 9.76 17.33 6.30
C LEU A 119 10.42 18.57 6.91
N ASP A 120 9.70 19.67 7.08
CA ASP A 120 10.22 20.86 7.74
C ASP A 120 10.60 20.58 9.21
N ARG A 121 9.83 19.73 9.89
CA ARG A 121 10.16 19.30 11.25
C ARG A 121 11.38 18.39 11.25
N TYR A 122 11.45 17.45 10.30
CA TYR A 122 12.60 16.58 10.10
C TYR A 122 13.88 17.40 9.88
N ARG A 123 13.88 18.36 8.94
CA ARG A 123 15.01 19.28 8.71
C ARG A 123 15.42 20.06 9.94
N ARG A 124 14.46 20.52 10.78
CA ARG A 124 14.77 21.21 12.04
C ARG A 124 15.47 20.26 13.02
N VAL A 125 14.97 19.04 13.18
CA VAL A 125 15.59 18.03 14.04
C VAL A 125 16.99 17.67 13.52
N CYS A 126 17.16 17.41 12.23
CA CYS A 126 18.46 17.14 11.62
C CYS A 126 19.45 18.29 11.85
N ARG A 127 19.04 19.55 11.68
CA ARG A 127 19.88 20.72 11.98
C ARG A 127 20.27 20.79 13.46
N GLN A 128 19.33 20.56 14.38
CA GLN A 128 19.60 20.54 15.82
C GLN A 128 20.55 19.41 16.22
N LEU A 129 20.36 18.21 15.66
CA LEU A 129 21.24 17.07 15.87
C LEU A 129 22.64 17.38 15.34
N ASN A 130 22.76 17.90 14.12
CA ASN A 130 24.05 18.27 13.53
C ASN A 130 24.76 19.38 14.32
N ALA A 131 24.02 20.31 14.93
CA ALA A 131 24.59 21.38 15.75
C ALA A 131 24.99 20.93 17.16
N SER A 132 24.46 19.81 17.65
CA SER A 132 24.62 19.34 19.05
C SER A 132 25.35 18.00 19.20
N ALA A 133 25.66 17.29 18.11
CA ALA A 133 26.15 15.91 18.16
C ALA A 133 27.58 15.76 17.64
N SER A 134 28.37 14.92 18.31
CA SER A 134 29.52 14.26 17.69
C SER A 134 29.03 13.26 16.64
N ARG A 135 29.79 13.10 15.54
CA ARG A 135 29.50 12.18 14.41
C ARG A 135 29.04 10.78 14.87
N SER A 136 29.64 10.26 15.94
CA SER A 136 29.29 8.98 16.57
C SER A 136 27.83 8.85 17.05
N ARG A 137 27.22 9.92 17.58
CA ARG A 137 25.82 9.90 18.06
C ARG A 137 24.84 9.89 16.90
N GLN A 138 25.19 10.56 15.81
CA GLN A 138 24.38 10.59 14.59
C GLN A 138 24.41 9.23 13.87
N ASP A 139 25.58 8.61 13.80
CA ASP A 139 25.73 7.26 13.24
C ASP A 139 24.95 6.22 14.08
N ALA A 140 24.95 6.35 15.42
CA ALA A 140 24.18 5.48 16.31
C ALA A 140 22.66 5.61 16.11
N LEU A 141 22.13 6.82 15.91
CA LEU A 141 20.70 7.04 15.64
C LEU A 141 20.30 6.45 14.27
N LYS A 142 21.09 6.67 13.22
CA LYS A 142 20.85 6.06 11.90
C LYS A 142 20.87 4.54 11.97
N ALA A 143 21.81 3.95 12.71
CA ALA A 143 21.87 2.51 12.93
C ALA A 143 20.62 2.01 13.68
N GLN A 144 20.12 2.77 14.65
CA GLN A 144 18.89 2.44 15.37
C GLN A 144 17.66 2.43 14.46
N ASP A 145 17.51 3.44 13.59
CA ASP A 145 16.40 3.50 12.62
C ASP A 145 16.45 2.33 11.64
N GLN A 146 17.64 2.01 11.12
CA GLN A 146 17.85 0.84 10.26
C GLN A 146 17.53 -0.47 10.99
N LEU A 147 17.95 -0.63 12.25
CA LEU A 147 17.62 -1.80 13.06
C LEU A 147 16.12 -1.94 13.27
N CYS A 148 15.39 -0.85 13.48
CA CYS A 148 13.94 -0.86 13.64
C CYS A 148 13.24 -1.36 12.36
N LEU A 149 13.64 -0.84 11.19
CA LEU A 149 13.13 -1.26 9.89
C LEU A 149 13.44 -2.73 9.59
N ILE A 150 14.67 -3.17 9.87
CA ILE A 150 15.06 -4.58 9.69
C ILE A 150 14.24 -5.47 10.63
N LYS A 151 14.02 -5.07 11.87
CA LYS A 151 13.21 -5.83 12.83
C LYS A 151 11.77 -6.00 12.33
N LEU A 152 11.15 -4.91 11.85
CA LEU A 152 9.80 -4.96 11.30
C LEU A 152 9.71 -5.87 10.06
N SER A 153 10.65 -5.74 9.12
CA SER A 153 10.68 -6.60 7.93
C SER A 153 10.93 -8.08 8.27
N HIS A 154 11.75 -8.36 9.28
CA HIS A 154 11.96 -9.70 9.81
C HIS A 154 10.69 -10.27 10.44
N GLU A 155 9.95 -9.48 11.22
CA GLU A 155 8.66 -9.90 11.81
C GLU A 155 7.64 -10.26 10.72
N PHE A 156 7.54 -9.46 9.64
CA PHE A 156 6.70 -9.78 8.49
C PHE A 156 7.13 -11.06 7.76
N ALA A 157 8.42 -11.20 7.48
CA ALA A 157 8.95 -12.40 6.81
C ALA A 157 8.71 -13.66 7.66
N ARG A 158 8.89 -13.56 8.98
CA ARG A 158 8.62 -14.63 9.93
C ARG A 158 7.15 -15.03 9.93
N ALA A 159 6.23 -14.06 10.01
CA ALA A 159 4.80 -14.33 9.97
C ALA A 159 4.39 -15.06 8.69
N ARG A 160 4.96 -14.65 7.54
CA ARG A 160 4.72 -15.30 6.26
C ARG A 160 5.22 -16.75 6.22
N LEU A 161 6.45 -17.00 6.67
CA LEU A 161 7.01 -18.34 6.73
C LEU A 161 6.23 -19.26 7.67
N GLU A 162 5.72 -18.72 8.79
CA GLU A 162 4.91 -19.50 9.72
C GLU A 162 3.60 -19.99 9.08
N VAL A 163 2.95 -19.14 8.28
CA VAL A 163 1.77 -19.53 7.51
C VAL A 163 2.13 -20.61 6.48
N GLU A 164 3.18 -20.39 5.69
CA GLU A 164 3.60 -21.33 4.65
C GLU A 164 4.00 -22.71 5.23
N CYS A 165 4.69 -22.74 6.37
CA CYS A 165 5.00 -23.98 7.06
C CYS A 165 3.73 -24.70 7.55
N LYS A 166 2.73 -23.98 8.07
CA LYS A 166 1.46 -24.58 8.50
C LYS A 166 0.74 -25.21 7.31
N ASP A 167 0.62 -24.48 6.20
CA ASP A 167 -0.02 -24.97 4.98
C ASP A 167 0.65 -26.24 4.43
N ILE A 168 1.99 -26.27 4.42
CA ILE A 168 2.76 -27.46 3.99
C ILE A 168 2.50 -28.64 4.93
N VAL A 169 2.52 -28.42 6.25
CA VAL A 169 2.27 -29.48 7.24
C VAL A 169 0.87 -30.04 7.11
N GLU A 170 -0.15 -29.19 6.95
CA GLU A 170 -1.53 -29.60 6.76
C GLU A 170 -1.70 -30.40 5.46
N THR A 171 -1.14 -29.91 4.35
CA THR A 171 -1.17 -30.59 3.05
C THR A 171 -0.47 -31.96 3.10
N ASN A 172 0.68 -32.04 3.77
CA ASN A 172 1.41 -33.29 3.92
C ASN A 172 0.67 -34.28 4.84
N SER A 173 0.05 -33.80 5.92
CA SER A 173 -0.77 -34.64 6.79
C SER A 173 -1.96 -35.22 6.04
N TYR A 174 -2.67 -34.38 5.30
CA TYR A 174 -3.81 -34.79 4.48
C TYR A 174 -3.42 -35.84 3.42
N THR A 175 -2.33 -35.60 2.68
CA THR A 175 -1.85 -36.55 1.68
C THR A 175 -1.35 -37.85 2.30
N ALA A 176 -0.65 -37.80 3.43
CA ALA A 176 -0.20 -38.99 4.15
C ALA A 176 -1.37 -39.82 4.70
N GLU A 177 -2.42 -39.18 5.21
CA GLU A 177 -3.64 -39.86 5.66
C GLU A 177 -4.33 -40.57 4.50
N ARG A 178 -4.49 -39.88 3.36
CA ARG A 178 -5.04 -40.49 2.14
C ARG A 178 -4.23 -41.71 1.68
N TYR A 179 -2.91 -41.62 1.64
CA TYR A 179 -2.08 -42.78 1.25
C TYR A 179 -2.21 -43.94 2.25
N ARG A 180 -2.38 -43.66 3.55
CA ARG A 180 -2.62 -44.72 4.54
C ARG A 180 -3.96 -45.41 4.30
N ASP A 181 -5.00 -44.65 3.97
CA ASP A 181 -6.32 -45.21 3.66
C ASP A 181 -6.28 -46.05 2.38
N ASP A 182 -5.60 -45.58 1.33
CA ASP A 182 -5.43 -46.33 0.07
C ASP A 182 -4.67 -47.65 0.31
N VAL A 183 -3.58 -47.63 1.08
CA VAL A 183 -2.83 -48.85 1.44
C VAL A 183 -3.70 -49.82 2.24
N LYS A 184 -4.50 -49.32 3.18
CA LYS A 184 -5.42 -50.16 3.98
C LYS A 184 -6.48 -50.81 3.10
N ALA A 185 -7.03 -50.09 2.12
CA ALA A 185 -7.98 -50.63 1.16
C ALA A 185 -7.36 -51.73 0.29
N LEU A 186 -6.15 -51.53 -0.22
CA LEU A 186 -5.42 -52.53 -1.01
C LEU A 186 -5.13 -53.81 -0.22
N ILE A 187 -4.73 -53.69 1.06
CA ILE A 187 -4.53 -54.86 1.93
C ILE A 187 -5.83 -55.64 2.10
N GLN A 188 -6.95 -54.95 2.36
CA GLN A 188 -8.25 -55.59 2.52
C GLN A 188 -8.70 -56.32 1.25
N GLU A 189 -8.46 -55.72 0.08
CA GLU A 189 -8.75 -56.34 -1.22
C GLU A 189 -7.88 -57.59 -1.45
N GLN A 190 -6.58 -57.50 -1.16
CA GLN A 190 -5.67 -58.64 -1.28
C GLN A 190 -6.03 -59.79 -0.34
N ASP A 191 -6.43 -59.49 0.89
CA ASP A 191 -6.91 -60.49 1.85
C ASP A 191 -8.23 -61.15 1.41
N ALA A 192 -9.12 -60.39 0.77
CA ALA A 192 -10.36 -60.92 0.20
C ALA A 192 -10.07 -61.83 -1.00
N ASN A 193 -9.21 -61.40 -1.92
CA ASN A 193 -8.80 -62.19 -3.09
C ASN A 193 -8.08 -63.48 -2.67
N THR A 194 -7.18 -63.41 -1.69
CA THR A 194 -6.47 -64.58 -1.18
C THR A 194 -7.43 -65.59 -0.55
N ARG A 195 -8.47 -65.12 0.17
CA ARG A 195 -9.52 -66.00 0.70
C ARG A 195 -10.33 -66.68 -0.41
N ARG A 196 -10.79 -65.91 -1.41
CA ARG A 196 -11.52 -66.47 -2.57
C ARG A 196 -10.71 -67.52 -3.31
N LEU A 197 -9.43 -67.26 -3.59
CA LEU A 197 -8.55 -68.21 -4.27
C LEU A 197 -8.32 -69.51 -3.48
N ARG A 198 -8.25 -69.41 -2.14
CA ARG A 198 -8.17 -70.61 -1.28
C ARG A 198 -9.46 -71.42 -1.35
N GLU A 199 -10.61 -70.76 -1.27
CA GLU A 199 -11.93 -71.42 -1.38
C GLU A 199 -12.10 -72.10 -2.75
N GLU A 200 -11.72 -71.44 -3.84
CA GLU A 200 -11.74 -72.02 -5.19
C GLU A 200 -10.80 -73.22 -5.33
N ASN A 201 -9.56 -73.12 -4.83
CA ASN A 201 -8.65 -74.27 -4.83
C ASN A 201 -9.18 -75.45 -4.03
N SER A 202 -9.81 -75.21 -2.88
CA SER A 202 -10.45 -76.26 -2.09
C SER A 202 -11.61 -76.92 -2.84
N ARG A 203 -12.38 -76.16 -3.63
CA ARG A 203 -13.47 -76.71 -4.46
C ARG A 203 -12.95 -77.54 -5.63
N LEU A 204 -11.83 -77.17 -6.22
CA LEU A 204 -11.22 -77.89 -7.36
C LEU A 204 -10.53 -79.20 -6.96
N GLN A 205 -10.24 -79.38 -5.66
CA GLN A 205 -9.60 -80.59 -5.12
C GLN A 205 -10.59 -81.62 -4.56
N GLN A 206 -11.90 -81.37 -4.67
CA GLN A 206 -13.01 -82.30 -4.34
C GLN A 206 -13.60 -82.92 -5.61
#